data_AF-A0A8T0VHD6-F1
#
_entry.id   AF-A0A8T0VHD6-F1
#
_cell.length_a   1.000
_cell.length_b   1.000
_cell.length_c   1.000
_cell.angle_alpha   90.00
_cell.angle_beta   90.00
_cell.angle_gamma   90.00
#
_symmetry.space_group_name_H-M   'P 1'
#
loop_
_entity.id
_entity.type
_entity.pdbx_description
1 polymer ?
#
loop_
_entity_poly.entity_id
_entity_poly.type
_entity_poly.pdbx_seq_one_letter_code
_entity_poly.pdbx_strand_id
1 'polypeptide(L)'
;MKENKLDAVVARHIKRQESTELVTGLAALAKQCLDMCGNNRPSMKEIANELGRLLKLSLHPWAQLDAETETESFLGGPSTSSIEIEVTTTSPYPSQDGENLPTNPMSSYYGR
;
A
#
# COMPACT_ATOMS: atom_id res chain seq x y z
N MET A 1 -6.75 -18.52 -21.26
CA MET A 1 -6.53 -19.17 -19.94
C MET A 1 -7.37 -18.45 -18.92
N LYS A 2 -8.25 -19.14 -18.17
CA LYS A 2 -8.48 -18.79 -16.76
C LYS A 2 -9.41 -19.81 -16.13
N GLU A 3 -8.82 -20.92 -15.72
CA GLU A 3 -9.40 -21.71 -14.64
C GLU A 3 -9.35 -20.83 -13.39
N ASN A 4 -10.50 -20.59 -12.75
CA ASN A 4 -10.60 -19.85 -11.49
C ASN A 4 -10.06 -20.73 -10.35
N LYS A 5 -8.72 -20.93 -10.31
CA LYS A 5 -8.05 -21.77 -9.30
C LYS A 5 -7.78 -21.02 -8.01
N LEU A 6 -8.80 -20.35 -7.47
CA LEU A 6 -8.66 -19.64 -6.20
C LEU A 6 -8.20 -20.59 -5.09
N ASP A 7 -8.74 -21.81 -5.09
CA ASP A 7 -8.40 -22.88 -4.15
C ASP A 7 -6.93 -23.33 -4.18
N ALA A 8 -6.23 -23.12 -5.31
CA ALA A 8 -4.83 -23.49 -5.44
C ALA A 8 -3.89 -22.42 -4.85
N VAL A 9 -4.36 -21.18 -4.72
CA VAL A 9 -3.55 -20.03 -4.29
C VAL A 9 -3.84 -19.69 -2.83
N VAL A 10 -5.10 -19.84 -2.38
CA VAL A 10 -5.50 -19.52 -1.01
C VAL A 10 -4.91 -20.53 -0.03
N ALA A 11 -4.27 -20.02 1.02
CA ALA A 11 -3.68 -20.86 2.05
C ALA A 11 -4.75 -21.72 2.76
N ARG A 12 -4.40 -22.98 3.06
CA ARG A 12 -5.32 -23.96 3.65
C ARG A 12 -5.98 -23.49 4.97
N HIS A 13 -5.27 -22.70 5.78
CA HIS A 13 -5.81 -22.20 7.05
C HIS A 13 -6.91 -21.15 6.81
N ILE A 14 -6.70 -20.21 5.87
CA ILE A 14 -7.70 -19.21 5.47
C ILE A 14 -8.97 -19.89 4.98
N LYS A 15 -8.83 -20.94 4.17
CA LYS A 15 -9.98 -21.69 3.63
C LYS A 15 -10.86 -22.35 4.70
N ARG A 16 -10.33 -22.62 5.89
CA ARG A 16 -11.07 -23.22 7.00
C ARG A 16 -11.69 -22.19 7.94
N GLN A 17 -11.06 -21.03 8.08
CA GLN A 17 -11.40 -20.03 9.09
C GLN A 17 -12.30 -18.92 8.54
N GLU A 18 -12.11 -18.52 7.30
CA GLU A 18 -12.79 -17.39 6.68
C GLU A 18 -13.96 -17.82 5.80
N SER A 19 -14.90 -16.89 5.62
CA SER A 19 -16.04 -17.08 4.71
C SER A 19 -15.56 -17.23 3.27
N THR A 20 -16.10 -18.23 2.57
CA THR A 20 -15.84 -18.43 1.12
C THR A 20 -16.25 -17.22 0.29
N GLU A 21 -17.29 -16.50 0.70
CA GLU A 21 -17.76 -15.27 0.06
C GLU A 21 -16.73 -14.14 0.22
N LEU A 22 -16.19 -13.96 1.42
CA LEU A 22 -15.16 -12.96 1.71
C LEU A 22 -13.90 -13.23 0.90
N VAL A 23 -13.42 -14.48 0.90
CA VAL A 23 -12.21 -14.89 0.17
C VAL A 23 -12.39 -14.70 -1.34
N THR A 24 -13.57 -15.06 -1.87
CA THR A 24 -13.89 -14.89 -3.29
C THR A 24 -13.99 -13.42 -3.68
N GLY A 25 -14.64 -12.60 -2.87
CA GLY A 25 -14.76 -11.16 -3.09
C GLY A 25 -13.39 -10.46 -3.08
N LEU A 26 -12.55 -10.78 -2.09
CA LEU A 26 -11.21 -10.20 -1.98
C LEU A 26 -10.33 -10.59 -3.18
N ALA A 27 -10.43 -11.84 -3.64
CA ALA A 27 -9.72 -12.31 -4.82
C ALA A 27 -10.20 -11.64 -6.12
N ALA A 28 -11.50 -11.39 -6.25
CA ALA A 28 -12.06 -10.66 -7.38
C ALA A 28 -11.55 -9.21 -7.40
N LEU A 29 -11.54 -8.54 -6.24
CA LEU A 29 -11.00 -7.19 -6.09
C LEU A 29 -9.50 -7.15 -6.44
N ALA A 30 -8.71 -8.08 -5.89
CA ALA A 30 -7.28 -8.20 -6.22
C ALA A 30 -7.04 -8.43 -7.71
N LYS A 31 -7.87 -9.27 -8.35
CA LYS A 31 -7.82 -9.50 -9.80
C LYS A 31 -8.09 -8.21 -10.60
N GLN A 32 -9.00 -7.35 -10.14
CA GLN A 32 -9.27 -6.06 -10.79
C GLN A 32 -8.14 -5.04 -10.57
N CYS A 33 -7.56 -4.98 -9.38
CA CYS A 33 -6.39 -4.13 -9.10
C CYS A 33 -5.17 -4.51 -9.95
N LEU A 34 -5.05 -5.80 -10.27
CA LEU A 34 -3.98 -6.35 -11.10
C LEU A 34 -4.34 -6.43 -12.59
N ASP A 35 -5.35 -5.70 -13.05
CA ASP A 35 -5.67 -5.65 -14.47
C ASP A 35 -4.47 -5.09 -15.27
N MET A 36 -4.21 -5.72 -16.43
CA MET A 36 -3.10 -5.34 -17.29
C MET A 36 -3.32 -3.95 -17.89
N CYS A 37 -4.58 -3.55 -18.12
CA CYS A 37 -4.93 -2.21 -18.54
C CYS A 37 -5.12 -1.33 -17.31
N GLY A 38 -4.25 -0.34 -17.13
CA GLY A 38 -4.32 0.58 -15.98
C GLY A 38 -5.67 1.28 -15.83
N ASN A 39 -6.32 1.62 -16.95
CA ASN A 39 -7.64 2.27 -16.99
C ASN A 39 -8.78 1.39 -16.45
N ASN A 40 -8.60 0.06 -16.40
CA ASN A 40 -9.58 -0.87 -15.85
C ASN A 40 -9.39 -1.09 -14.34
N ARG A 41 -8.29 -0.59 -13.77
CA ARG A 41 -8.03 -0.73 -12.34
C ARG A 41 -8.98 0.19 -11.57
N PRO A 42 -9.57 -0.29 -10.47
CA PRO A 42 -10.42 0.54 -9.63
C PRO A 42 -9.62 1.67 -8.99
N SER A 43 -10.29 2.80 -8.75
CA SER A 43 -9.75 3.90 -7.95
C SER A 43 -9.60 3.48 -6.48
N MET A 44 -8.72 4.15 -5.74
CA MET A 44 -8.52 3.85 -4.32
C MET A 44 -9.80 4.04 -3.49
N LYS A 45 -10.69 4.96 -3.92
CA LYS A 45 -12.02 5.14 -3.31
C LYS A 45 -12.90 3.90 -3.50
N GLU A 46 -12.94 3.33 -4.70
CA GLU A 46 -13.69 2.11 -4.98
C GLU A 46 -13.11 0.91 -4.23
N ILE A 47 -11.78 0.81 -4.16
CA ILE A 47 -11.08 -0.21 -3.39
C ILE A 47 -11.46 -0.11 -1.90
N ALA A 48 -11.39 1.08 -1.31
CA ALA A 48 -11.73 1.30 0.10
C ALA A 48 -13.19 0.94 0.39
N ASN A 49 -14.13 1.33 -0.49
CA ASN A 49 -15.54 1.01 -0.36
C ASN A 49 -15.78 -0.52 -0.41
N GLU A 50 -15.16 -1.21 -1.37
CA GLU A 50 -15.36 -2.65 -1.52
C GLU A 50 -14.71 -3.43 -0.37
N LEU A 51 -13.54 -3.00 0.10
CA LEU A 51 -12.93 -3.57 1.32
C LEU A 51 -13.82 -3.35 2.54
N GLY A 52 -14.37 -2.14 2.74
CA GLY A 52 -15.31 -1.87 3.82
C GLY A 52 -16.58 -2.73 3.75
N ARG A 53 -17.08 -3.04 2.54
CA ARG A 53 -18.21 -3.95 2.35
C ARG A 53 -17.83 -5.41 2.68
N LEU A 54 -16.66 -5.87 2.25
CA LEU A 54 -16.18 -7.24 2.48
C LEU A 54 -15.83 -7.49 3.95
N LEU A 55 -15.24 -6.51 4.64
CA LEU A 55 -14.89 -6.62 6.05
C LEU A 55 -16.12 -6.84 6.94
N LYS A 56 -17.28 -6.27 6.58
CA LYS A 56 -18.56 -6.53 7.29
C LYS A 56 -19.02 -7.98 7.23
N LEU A 57 -18.51 -8.77 6.29
CA LEU A 57 -18.78 -10.22 6.21
C LEU A 57 -17.85 -11.03 7.13
N SER A 58 -16.81 -10.41 7.68
CA SER A 58 -15.88 -11.06 8.61
C SER A 58 -16.36 -10.91 10.04
N LEU A 59 -16.17 -11.96 10.84
CA LEU A 59 -16.36 -11.90 12.29
C LEU A 59 -15.08 -11.44 13.02
N HIS A 60 -14.05 -11.01 12.29
CA HIS A 60 -12.75 -10.70 12.86
C HIS A 60 -12.80 -9.36 13.62
N PRO A 61 -12.05 -9.20 14.73
CA PRO A 61 -11.97 -7.93 15.46
C PRO A 61 -11.59 -6.71 14.60
N TRP A 62 -10.91 -6.93 13.47
CA TRP A 62 -10.56 -5.88 12.52
C TRP A 62 -11.77 -5.29 11.78
N ALA A 63 -12.89 -6.02 11.69
CA ALA A 63 -14.12 -5.52 11.10
C ALA A 63 -14.81 -4.47 11.99
N GLN A 64 -14.42 -4.36 13.27
CA GLN A 64 -14.91 -3.34 14.21
C GLN A 64 -14.02 -2.09 14.28
N LEU A 65 -12.94 -2.03 13.47
CA LEU A 65 -12.13 -0.82 13.35
C LEU A 65 -12.87 0.15 12.43
N ASP A 66 -13.87 0.81 13.00
CA ASP A 66 -14.59 1.87 12.32
C ASP A 66 -13.65 3.07 12.15
N ALA A 67 -13.76 3.78 11.01
CA ALA A 67 -12.89 4.90 10.60
C ALA A 67 -12.75 6.03 11.65
N GLU A 68 -13.66 6.07 12.63
CA GLU A 68 -13.67 6.98 13.77
C GLU A 68 -12.52 6.71 14.78
N THR A 69 -12.01 5.49 14.88
CA THR A 69 -10.83 5.20 15.73
C THR A 69 -9.50 5.62 15.12
N GLU A 70 -9.39 5.70 13.79
CA GLU A 70 -8.15 6.16 13.14
C GLU A 70 -7.95 7.67 13.30
N THR A 71 -9.00 8.49 13.21
CA THR A 71 -8.87 9.96 13.31
C THR A 71 -8.41 10.46 14.68
N GLU A 72 -8.82 9.78 15.75
CA GLU A 72 -8.46 10.17 17.13
C GLU A 72 -7.00 9.83 17.46
N SER A 73 -6.44 8.75 16.88
CA SER A 73 -5.05 8.34 17.11
C SER A 73 -4.02 9.31 16.52
N PHE A 74 -4.36 10.05 15.45
CA PHE A 74 -3.44 11.00 14.83
C PHE A 74 -3.47 12.40 15.47
N LEU A 75 -4.50 12.71 16.26
CA LEU A 75 -4.71 14.04 16.86
C LEU A 75 -4.29 14.12 18.33
N GLY A 76 -3.94 13.00 18.97
CA GLY A 76 -3.68 12.91 20.41
C GLY A 76 -2.24 13.16 20.89
N GLY A 77 -1.29 13.45 20.00
CA GLY A 77 0.11 13.70 20.38
C GLY A 77 0.38 15.19 20.64
N PRO A 78 1.09 15.59 21.72
CA PRO A 78 1.52 16.96 21.87
C PRO A 78 2.50 17.30 20.73
N SER A 79 2.14 18.28 19.89
CA SER A 79 3.04 18.85 18.89
C SER A 79 4.15 19.65 19.59
N THR A 80 5.19 18.98 20.08
CA THR A 80 6.41 19.63 20.58
C THR A 80 7.46 19.63 19.48
N SER A 81 7.24 20.45 18.47
CA SER A 81 8.25 20.75 17.46
C SER A 81 7.95 22.13 16.91
N SER A 82 8.19 23.15 17.74
CA SER A 82 8.48 24.49 17.25
C SER A 82 9.79 24.38 16.45
N ILE A 83 9.68 24.18 15.14
CA ILE A 83 10.81 24.34 14.24
C ILE A 83 10.95 25.85 14.04
N GLU A 84 12.02 26.41 14.58
CA GLU A 84 12.33 27.83 14.42
C GLU A 84 13.02 27.94 13.06
N ILE A 85 12.30 28.45 12.06
CA ILE A 85 12.83 28.61 10.72
C ILE A 85 13.74 29.85 10.75
N GLU A 86 15.02 29.65 11.09
CA GLU A 86 16.03 30.62 10.69
C GLU A 86 16.26 30.50 9.19
N VAL A 87 15.78 31.49 8.44
CA VAL A 87 16.02 31.64 7.01
C VAL A 87 17.50 32.01 6.80
N THR A 88 18.37 31.00 6.81
CA THR A 88 19.70 31.12 6.24
C THR A 88 19.70 30.38 4.91
N THR A 89 19.75 31.16 3.83
CA THR A 89 19.88 30.73 2.45
C THR A 89 21.16 29.92 2.26
N THR A 90 21.17 28.64 2.61
CA THR A 90 22.28 27.74 2.28
C THR A 90 21.73 26.35 1.94
N SER A 91 21.86 26.03 0.66
CA SER A 91 21.54 24.75 0.01
C SER A 91 22.02 23.52 0.81
N PRO A 92 21.28 22.38 0.83
CA PRO A 92 21.67 21.16 1.54
C PRO A 92 22.81 20.35 0.92
N TYR A 93 23.44 20.81 -0.16
CA TYR A 93 24.55 20.09 -0.78
C TYR A 93 25.89 20.67 -0.35
N PRO A 94 26.75 19.92 0.36
CA PRO A 94 28.16 20.27 0.43
C PRO A 94 28.74 20.06 -0.96
N SER A 95 29.05 21.17 -1.64
CA SER A 95 29.92 21.14 -2.82
C SER A 95 31.29 20.63 -2.35
N GLN A 96 31.56 19.33 -2.53
CA GLN A 96 32.91 18.82 -2.47
C GLN A 96 33.52 18.94 -3.86
N ASP A 97 34.47 19.86 -3.92
CA ASP A 97 35.63 19.97 -4.79
C ASP A 97 35.98 18.66 -5.51
N GLY A 98 36.19 18.77 -6.82
CA GLY A 98 36.29 17.64 -7.73
C GLY A 98 37.44 16.68 -7.42
N GLU A 99 37.08 15.43 -7.15
CA GLU A 99 37.99 14.29 -7.16
C GLU A 99 37.25 13.14 -7.88
N ASN A 100 37.87 12.56 -8.92
CA ASN A 100 37.28 11.53 -9.78
C ASN A 100 37.01 10.24 -8.99
N LEU A 101 35.75 9.93 -8.67
CA LEU A 101 35.38 8.60 -8.15
C LEU A 101 35.27 7.57 -9.30
N PRO A 102 35.81 6.35 -9.14
CA PRO A 102 35.80 5.34 -10.19
C PRO A 102 34.36 4.88 -10.48
N THR A 103 33.94 5.06 -11.73
CA THR A 103 32.61 4.66 -12.20
C THR A 103 32.45 3.15 -12.04
N ASN A 104 31.34 2.73 -11.41
CA ASN A 104 30.97 1.32 -11.33
C ASN A 104 30.81 0.76 -12.76
N PRO A 105 31.61 -0.25 -13.18
CA PRO A 105 31.59 -0.78 -14.54
C PRO A 105 30.23 -1.39 -14.93
N MET A 106 29.38 -1.71 -13.95
CA MET A 106 28.10 -2.35 -14.19
C MET A 106 26.95 -1.37 -14.51
N SER A 107 27.16 -0.06 -14.42
CA SER A 107 26.09 0.92 -14.66
C SER A 107 25.75 1.11 -16.16
N SER A 108 26.59 0.60 -17.06
CA SER A 108 26.41 0.71 -18.51
C SER A 108 25.27 -0.16 -19.06
N TYR A 109 24.79 -1.15 -18.30
CA TYR A 109 23.79 -2.11 -18.78
C TYR A 109 22.35 -1.58 -18.78
N TYR A 110 22.06 -0.53 -18.01
CA TYR A 110 20.69 -0.02 -17.84
C TYR A 110 20.35 1.15 -18.77
N GLY A 111 21.30 1.59 -19.60
CA GLY A 111 21.10 2.66 -20.59
C GLY A 111 20.91 2.10 -21.99
N ARG A 112 19.68 1.70 -22.34
CA ARG A 112 19.22 1.64 -23.74
C ARG A 112 17.74 1.93 -23.84
#